data_AF-A0A930HV02-F1
#
_entry.id   AF-A0A930HV02-F1
#
_cell.length_a   1.000
_cell.length_b   1.000
_cell.length_c   1.000
_cell.angle_alpha   90.00
_cell.angle_beta   90.00
_cell.angle_gamma   90.00
#
_symmetry.space_group_name_H-M   'P 1'
#
loop_
_entity.id
_entity.type
_entity.pdbx_description
1 polymer ?
#
loop_
_entity_poly.entity_id
_entity_poly.type
_entity_poly.pdbx_seq_one_letter_code
_entity_poly.pdbx_strand_id
1 'polypeptide(L)' 'MLKKEIRRQKIKTRVRAKISGTAERPRLTVFRSNKQIYAQVINDVDGVTIA' A
#
# COMPACT_ATOMS: atom_id res chain seq x y z
N MET A 1 11.86 1.37 -16.56
CA MET A 1 12.98 1.04 -15.63
C MET A 1 12.53 -0.09 -14.68
N LEU A 2 12.55 -1.34 -15.16
CA LEU A 2 11.92 -2.50 -14.50
C LEU A 2 12.42 -2.77 -13.06
N LYS A 3 13.71 -2.48 -12.78
CA LYS A 3 14.34 -2.75 -11.47
C LYS A 3 13.73 -1.97 -10.30
N LYS A 4 13.27 -0.73 -10.51
CA LYS A 4 12.78 0.14 -9.42
C LYS A 4 11.39 -0.30 -8.93
N GLU A 5 10.51 -0.66 -9.85
CA GLU A 5 9.16 -1.14 -9.54
C GLU A 5 9.20 -2.50 -8.86
N ILE A 6 9.99 -3.44 -9.37
CA ILE A 6 10.19 -4.75 -8.76
C ILE A 6 10.70 -4.62 -7.32
N ARG A 7 11.70 -3.74 -7.07
CA ARG A 7 12.20 -3.49 -5.71
C ARG A 7 11.10 -2.93 -4.80
N ARG A 8 10.29 -1.97 -5.29
CA ARG A 8 9.18 -1.37 -4.52
C ARG A 8 8.12 -2.42 -4.18
N GLN A 9 7.74 -3.27 -5.13
CA GLN A 9 6.79 -4.35 -4.90
C GLN A 9 7.30 -5.33 -3.86
N LYS A 10 8.56 -5.79 -3.96
CA LYS A 10 9.17 -6.68 -2.95
C LYS A 10 9.12 -6.09 -1.54
N ILE A 11 9.44 -4.80 -1.39
CA ILE A 11 9.37 -4.10 -0.10
C ILE A 11 7.92 -4.00 0.38
N LYS A 12 6.96 -3.62 -0.49
CA LYS A 12 5.53 -3.56 -0.14
C LYS A 12 5.03 -4.92 0.36
N THR A 13 5.33 -6.01 -0.34
CA THR A 13 4.91 -7.36 0.06
C THR A 13 5.50 -7.74 1.42
N ARG A 14 6.79 -7.47 1.66
CA ARG A 14 7.43 -7.75 2.96
C ARG A 14 6.81 -6.95 4.11
N VAL A 15 6.45 -5.69 3.87
CA VAL A 15 5.77 -4.85 4.88
C VAL A 15 4.36 -5.35 5.15
N ARG A 16 3.60 -5.71 4.10
CA ARG A 16 2.25 -6.27 4.22
C ARG A 16 2.21 -7.62 4.95
N ALA A 17 3.29 -8.39 4.94
CA ALA A 17 3.39 -9.62 5.72
C ALA A 17 3.39 -9.39 7.25
N LYS A 18 3.73 -8.18 7.70
CA LYS A 18 3.71 -7.80 9.13
C LYS A 18 2.62 -6.79 9.49
N ILE A 19 2.18 -5.98 8.53
CA ILE A 19 1.24 -4.89 8.73
C ILE A 19 0.01 -5.12 7.86
N SER A 20 -1.13 -5.39 8.51
CA SER A 20 -2.46 -5.47 7.92
C SER A 20 -3.36 -4.38 8.50
N GLY A 21 -4.27 -3.86 7.69
CA GLY A 21 -5.28 -2.90 8.12
C GLY A 21 -6.56 -3.59 8.57
N THR A 22 -7.15 -3.12 9.67
CA THR A 22 -8.48 -3.53 10.15
C THR A 22 -9.47 -2.36 10.00
N ALA A 23 -10.76 -2.59 10.28
CA ALA A 23 -11.77 -1.52 10.23
C ALA A 23 -11.45 -0.34 11.17
N GLU A 24 -10.95 -0.63 12.38
CA GLU A 24 -10.57 0.40 13.36
C GLU A 24 -9.25 1.09 13.01
N ARG A 25 -8.32 0.36 12.38
CA ARG A 25 -7.00 0.87 11.96
C ARG A 25 -6.69 0.43 10.54
N PRO A 26 -7.25 1.10 9.53
CA PRO A 26 -7.04 0.73 8.14
C PRO A 26 -5.61 1.04 7.70
N ARG A 27 -5.13 0.29 6.70
CA ARG A 27 -3.78 0.44 6.18
C ARG A 27 -3.74 1.51 5.11
N LEU A 28 -2.89 2.52 5.31
CA LEU A 28 -2.59 3.51 4.29
C LEU A 28 -1.52 2.98 3.31
N THR A 29 -1.77 3.07 2.01
CA THR A 29 -0.77 2.81 0.98
C THR A 29 -0.51 4.04 0.14
N VAL A 30 0.77 4.37 -0.06
CA VAL A 30 1.19 5.54 -0.82
C VAL A 30 1.88 5.11 -2.11
N PHE A 31 1.59 5.80 -3.20
CA PHE A 31 2.28 5.72 -4.47
C PHE A 31 2.83 7.10 -4.84
N ARG A 32 4.15 7.19 -4.98
CA ARG A 32 4.84 8.43 -5.36
C ARG A 32 5.37 8.34 -6.79
N SER A 33 4.86 9.24 -7.62
CA SER A 33 5.38 9.53 -8.96
C SER A 33 6.26 10.79 -8.94
N ASN A 34 6.74 11.20 -10.11
CA ASN A 34 7.47 12.47 -10.25
C ASN A 34 6.53 13.69 -10.29
N LYS A 35 5.25 13.49 -10.64
CA LYS A 35 4.26 14.56 -10.78
C LYS A 35 3.42 14.75 -9.51
N GLN A 36 2.88 13.65 -9.01
CA GLN A 36 1.92 13.63 -7.90
C GLN A 36 2.15 12.45 -6.95
N ILE A 37 1.57 12.57 -5.76
CA ILE A 37 1.51 11.51 -4.74
C ILE A 37 0.07 11.11 -4.57
N TYR A 38 -0.18 9.81 -4.64
CA TYR A 38 -1.50 9.22 -4.40
C TYR A 38 -1.44 8.39 -3.13
N ALA A 39 -2.51 8.42 -2.36
CA ALA A 39 -2.67 7.62 -1.15
C ALA A 39 -4.03 6.91 -1.21
N GLN A 40 -4.10 5.71 -0.63
CA GLN A 40 -5.33 4.95 -0.48
C GLN A 40 -5.39 4.36 0.93
N VAL A 41 -6.56 4.37 1.53
CA VAL A 41 -6.87 3.79 2.84
C VAL A 41 -7.67 2.51 2.62
N ILE A 42 -7.12 1.38 3.08
CA ILE A 42 -7.66 0.05 2.78
C ILE A 42 -7.93 -0.70 4.08
N ASN A 43 -9.11 -1.32 4.19
CA ASN A 43 -9.38 -2.35 5.17
C ASN A 43 -9.04 -3.72 4.54
N ASP A 44 -7.99 -4.38 5.04
CA ASP A 44 -7.53 -5.65 4.47
C ASP A 44 -8.42 -6.84 4.91
N VAL A 45 -9.29 -6.68 5.92
CA VAL A 45 -10.24 -7.73 6.35
C VAL A 45 -11.37 -7.88 5.35
N ASP A 46 -12.02 -6.77 5.00
CA ASP A 46 -13.15 -6.75 4.07
C ASP A 46 -12.70 -6.59 2.60
N GLY A 47 -11.42 -6.26 2.39
CA GLY A 47 -10.86 -6.01 1.05
C GLY A 47 -11.34 -4.70 0.41
N VAL A 48 -11.92 -3.80 1.20
CA VAL A 48 -12.54 -2.56 0.73
C VAL A 48 -11.59 -1.37 0.89
N THR A 49 -11.49 -0.57 -0.16
CA THR A 49 -10.82 0.75 -0.12
C THR A 49 -11.83 1.78 0.35
N ILE A 50 -11.48 2.51 1.41
CA ILE A 50 -12.36 3.48 2.07
C ILE A 50 -12.13 4.88 1.49
N ALA A 51 -10.90 5.21 1.10
CA ALA A 51 -10.51 6.50 0.52
C ALA A 51 -9.27 6.37 -0.39
#